data_AF-A0A352GRW2-F1
#
_entry.id   AF-A0A352GRW2-F1
#
_cell.length_a   1.000
_cell.length_b   1.000
_cell.length_c   1.000
_cell.angle_alpha   90.00
_cell.angle_beta   90.00
_cell.angle_gamma   90.00
#
_symmetry.space_group_name_H-M   'P 1'
#
loop_
_entity.id
_entity.type
_entity.pdbx_description
1 polymer ?
#
loop_
_entity_poly.entity_id
_entity_poly.type
_entity_poly.pdbx_seq_one_letter_code
_entity_poly.pdbx_strand_id
1 'polypeptide(L)' 'APLGKDIVHSVTNPLDRLTGALHVYGGNFFEEPRSEWEAQGLTERPYDVPRNMALFETYNEKLQAAE' A
#
# COMPACT_ATOMS: atom_id res chain seq x y z
N ALA A 1 21.16 5.24 -4.86
CA ALA A 1 20.21 5.05 -3.74
C ALA A 1 19.82 3.58 -3.67
N PRO A 2 19.42 3.03 -2.50
CA PRO A 2 18.92 1.65 -2.41
C PRO A 2 17.77 1.43 -3.40
N LEU A 3 17.75 0.26 -4.05
CA LEU A 3 16.77 -0.21 -5.06
C LEU A 3 16.68 0.56 -6.39
N GLY A 4 17.07 1.84 -6.45
CA GLY A 4 17.20 2.58 -7.71
C GLY A 4 15.93 2.52 -8.57
N LYS A 5 16.06 2.06 -9.83
CA LYS A 5 14.94 1.91 -10.77
C LYS A 5 13.90 0.87 -10.34
N ASP A 6 14.28 -0.06 -9.46
CA ASP A 6 13.44 -1.18 -9.01
C ASP A 6 12.68 -0.83 -7.71
N ILE A 7 12.70 0.44 -7.28
CA ILE A 7 12.00 0.89 -6.07
C ILE A 7 10.48 0.89 -6.21
N VAL A 8 9.97 1.05 -7.43
CA VAL A 8 8.53 1.06 -7.73
C VAL A 8 8.09 -0.34 -8.12
N HIS A 9 7.12 -0.89 -7.39
CA HIS A 9 6.54 -2.20 -7.65
C HIS A 9 5.08 -2.25 -7.20
N SER A 10 4.32 -3.21 -7.72
CA SER A 10 2.95 -3.50 -7.30
C SER A 10 2.92 -4.77 -6.44
N VAL A 11 2.14 -4.77 -5.37
CA VAL A 11 1.86 -5.93 -4.54
C VAL A 11 0.36 -6.20 -4.59
N THR A 12 -0.02 -7.42 -4.92
CA THR A 12 -1.41 -7.87 -4.91
C THR A 12 -1.52 -9.20 -4.19
N ASN A 13 -2.64 -9.42 -3.50
CA ASN A 13 -2.96 -10.70 -2.90
C ASN A 13 -3.76 -11.54 -3.92
N PRO A 14 -3.20 -12.62 -4.49
CA PRO A 14 -3.88 -13.44 -5.47
C PRO A 14 -4.85 -14.46 -4.85
N LEU A 15 -4.89 -14.56 -3.51
CA LEU A 15 -5.72 -15.52 -2.79
C LEU A 15 -7.10 -14.93 -2.45
N ASP A 16 -8.06 -15.81 -2.20
CA ASP A 16 -9.41 -15.49 -1.75
C ASP A 16 -9.54 -15.31 -0.23
N ARG A 17 -8.40 -15.19 0.48
CA ARG A 17 -8.32 -15.01 1.94
C ARG A 17 -7.44 -13.81 2.30
N LEU A 18 -7.67 -13.23 3.48
CA LEU A 18 -6.85 -12.13 3.99
C LEU A 18 -5.40 -12.57 4.24
N THR A 19 -4.45 -11.68 3.92
CA THR A 19 -3.01 -11.86 4.16
C THR A 19 -2.44 -10.64 4.86
N GLY A 20 -1.53 -10.82 5.81
CA GLY A 20 -0.80 -9.74 6.47
C GLY A 20 0.64 -9.61 5.99
N ALA A 21 1.18 -8.39 6.04
CA ALA A 21 2.59 -8.10 5.76
C ALA A 21 3.12 -7.08 6.78
N LEU A 22 4.42 -7.16 7.10
CA LEU A 22 5.11 -6.18 7.93
C LEU A 22 5.96 -5.28 7.03
N HIS A 23 5.68 -3.98 7.02
CA HIS A 23 6.46 -3.00 6.28
C HIS A 23 7.33 -2.19 7.25
N VAL A 24 8.64 -2.13 6.99
CA VAL A 24 9.61 -1.35 7.79
C VAL A 24 10.26 -0.32 6.90
N TYR A 25 10.14 0.96 7.27
CA TYR A 25 10.71 2.09 6.56
C TYR A 25 11.66 2.88 7.47
N GLY A 26 12.71 3.47 6.90
CA GLY A 26 13.72 4.24 7.63
C GLY A 26 13.29 5.65 8.05
N GLY A 27 11.99 5.98 7.93
CA GLY A 27 11.43 7.29 8.22
C GLY A 27 9.90 7.22 8.29
N ASN A 28 9.25 8.37 8.46
CA ASN A 28 7.80 8.43 8.51
C ASN A 28 7.21 8.20 7.11
N PHE A 29 6.63 7.02 6.88
CA PHE A 29 6.10 6.63 5.58
C PHE A 29 4.95 7.54 5.12
N PHE A 30 4.14 8.05 6.05
CA PHE A 30 2.90 8.78 5.77
C PHE A 30 3.09 10.29 5.59
N GLU A 31 4.18 10.84 6.13
CA GLU A 31 4.49 12.28 6.00
C GLU A 31 5.41 12.57 4.81
N GLU A 32 6.20 11.59 4.37
CA GLU A 32 7.06 11.75 3.20
C GLU A 32 6.21 11.78 1.91
N PRO A 33 6.31 12.84 1.07
CA PRO A 33 5.63 12.87 -0.21
C PRO A 33 6.05 11.70 -1.10
N ARG A 34 5.07 10.96 -1.62
CA ARG A 34 5.28 9.81 -2.51
C ARG A 34 4.41 9.93 -3.74
N SER A 35 4.79 9.19 -4.78
CA SER A 35 3.99 9.01 -5.98
C SER A 35 3.36 7.62 -6.00
N GLU A 36 2.23 7.51 -6.68
CA GLU A 36 1.64 6.25 -7.13
C GLU A 36 1.27 6.34 -8.61
N TRP A 37 1.05 5.19 -9.22
CA TRP A 37 0.66 5.07 -10.61
C TRP A 37 -0.71 4.43 -10.69
N GLU A 38 -1.57 4.98 -11.54
CA GLU A 38 -2.82 4.32 -11.93
C GLU A 38 -2.47 3.01 -12.65
N ALA A 39 -3.16 1.91 -12.31
CA ALA A 39 -2.69 0.57 -12.66
C ALA A 39 -2.77 0.25 -14.16
N GLN A 40 -3.69 0.88 -14.90
CA GLN A 40 -3.93 0.61 -16.32
C GLN A 40 -3.21 1.60 -17.23
N GLY A 41 -3.42 2.90 -16.99
CA GLY A 41 -2.83 4.00 -17.74
C GLY A 41 -1.42 4.36 -17.32
N LEU A 42 -0.94 3.86 -16.16
CA LEU A 42 0.40 4.14 -15.62
C LEU A 42 0.66 5.64 -15.47
N THR A 43 -0.39 6.40 -15.15
CA THR A 43 -0.28 7.84 -14.91
C THR A 43 0.16 8.07 -13.48
N GLU A 44 1.27 8.79 -13.32
CA GLU A 44 1.78 9.19 -12.01
C GLU A 44 0.87 10.23 -11.34
N ARG A 45 0.64 10.07 -10.04
CA ARG A 45 -0.08 11.02 -9.19
C ARG A 45 0.47 10.99 -7.75
N PRO A 46 0.16 12.00 -6.92
CA PRO A 46 0.49 11.94 -5.50
C PRO A 46 -0.12 10.70 -4.82
N TYR A 47 0.65 10.08 -3.93
CA TYR A 47 0.22 8.93 -3.14
C TYR A 47 -0.92 9.32 -2.19
N ASP A 48 -2.03 8.58 -2.28
CA ASP A 48 -3.24 8.87 -1.52
C ASP A 48 -3.22 8.09 -0.19
N VAL A 49 -2.55 8.68 0.80
CA VAL A 49 -2.47 8.12 2.16
C VAL A 49 -3.86 7.92 2.77
N PRO A 50 -4.78 8.92 2.77
CA PRO A 50 -6.11 8.76 3.36
C PRO A 50 -6.89 7.57 2.78
N ARG A 51 -6.90 7.40 1.45
CA ARG A 51 -7.56 6.26 0.79
C ARG A 51 -6.99 4.93 1.29
N ASN A 52 -5.68 4.82 1.38
CA ASN A 52 -5.05 3.56 1.79
C ASN A 52 -5.27 3.26 3.28
N MET A 53 -5.31 4.28 4.15
CA MET A 53 -5.67 4.10 5.56
C MET A 53 -7.11 3.64 5.74
N ALA A 54 -8.07 4.21 5.00
CA ALA A 54 -9.47 3.75 5.02
C ALA A 54 -9.62 2.29 4.55
N LEU A 55 -8.80 1.84 3.58
CA LEU A 55 -8.75 0.43 3.18
C LEU A 55 -8.24 -0.46 4.33
N PHE A 56 -7.17 -0.06 5.03
CA PHE A 56 -6.69 -0.82 6.19
C PHE A 56 -7.76 -0.94 7.28
N GLU A 57 -8.46 0.15 7.61
CA GLU A 57 -9.57 0.14 8.57
C GLU A 57 -10.65 -0.86 8.16
N THR A 58 -11.11 -0.79 6.90
CA THR A 58 -12.13 -1.70 6.34
C THR A 58 -11.73 -3.18 6.47
N TYR A 59 -10.46 -3.51 6.21
CA TYR A 59 -10.00 -4.91 6.27
C TYR A 59 -9.69 -5.37 7.70
N ASN A 60 -9.31 -4.47 8.60
CA ASN A 60 -9.16 -4.79 10.02
C ASN A 60 -10.52 -5.13 10.65
N GLU A 61 -11.58 -4.38 10.33
CA GLU A 61 -12.94 -4.70 10.76
C GLU A 61 -13.39 -6.10 10.27
N LYS A 62 -13.10 -6.43 9.00
CA LYS A 62 -13.38 -7.76 8.45
C LYS A 62 -12.59 -8.86 9.15
N LEU A 63 -11.34 -8.61 9.50
CA LEU A 63 -10.50 -9.58 10.21
C LEU A 63 -11.07 -9.85 11.61
N GLN A 64 -11.41 -8.79 12.37
CA GLN A 64 -12.02 -8.91 13.70
C GLN A 64 -13.37 -9.62 13.68
N ALA A 65 -14.19 -9.41 12.65
CA ALA A 65 -15.47 -10.09 12.51
C ALA A 65 -15.34 -11.58 12.12
N ALA A 66 -14.17 -12.02 11.66
CA ALA A 66 -13.88 -13.40 11.30
C ALA A 66 -13.24 -14.21 12.44
N GLU A 67 -12.89 -13.55 13.55
CA GLU A 67 -12.42 -14.14 14.81
C GLU A 67 -13.59 -14.52 15.73
#